data_AF-A0AAW9S6M7-F1
#
_entry.id   AF-A0AAW9S6M7-F1
#
_cell.length_a   1.000
_cell.length_b   1.000
_cell.length_c   1.000
_cell.angle_alpha   90.00
_cell.angle_beta   90.00
_cell.angle_gamma   90.00
#
_symmetry.space_group_name_H-M   'P 1'
#
loop_
_entity.id
_entity.type
_entity.pdbx_description
1 polymer ?
#
loop_
_entity_poly.entity_id
_entity_poly.type
_entity_poly.pdbx_seq_one_letter_code
_entity_poly.pdbx_strand_id
1 'polypeptide(L)'
;MKSQSSNILLRIIKNFYFLIGVSFLVWMIFFDSNSLTNQRKLDKSIEELESEKAFYQQGIEEMHKNLKELNSDPSELEKFAREKYLFKKKGEKIYLLESE
;
A
#
# COMPACT_ATOMS: atom_id res chain seq x y z
N MET A 1 -32.75 -32.52 45.40
CA MET A 1 -32.76 -32.67 43.92
C MET A 1 -31.34 -32.46 43.39
N LYS A 2 -30.54 -33.54 43.26
CA LYS A 2 -29.17 -33.44 42.72
C LYS A 2 -29.07 -34.23 41.42
N SER A 3 -28.65 -33.52 40.38
CA SER A 3 -27.80 -34.02 39.29
C SER A 3 -28.33 -35.18 38.44
N GLN A 4 -29.32 -34.91 37.59
CA GLN A 4 -29.60 -35.73 36.40
C GLN A 4 -28.95 -35.19 35.10
N SER A 5 -28.48 -33.93 35.10
CA SER A 5 -28.00 -33.24 33.89
C SER A 5 -26.63 -33.73 33.37
N SER A 6 -25.76 -34.25 34.25
CA SER A 6 -24.40 -34.67 33.90
C SER A 6 -24.34 -35.87 32.93
N ASN A 7 -25.35 -36.74 32.94
CA ASN A 7 -25.35 -37.97 32.14
C ASN A 7 -25.64 -37.73 30.66
N ILE A 8 -26.37 -36.67 30.33
CA ILE A 8 -26.71 -36.30 28.94
C ILE A 8 -25.50 -35.67 28.26
N LEU A 9 -24.81 -34.75 28.94
CA LEU A 9 -23.57 -34.14 28.47
C LEU A 9 -22.49 -35.20 28.24
N LEU A 10 -22.32 -36.15 29.16
CA LEU A 10 -21.38 -37.26 29.01
C LEU A 10 -21.73 -38.19 27.83
N ARG A 11 -23.02 -38.41 27.55
CA ARG A 11 -23.47 -39.22 26.41
C ARG A 11 -23.28 -38.53 25.07
N ILE A 12 -23.44 -37.21 25.03
CA ILE A 12 -23.18 -36.36 23.85
C ILE A 12 -21.66 -36.32 23.57
N ILE A 13 -20.84 -36.12 24.60
CA ILE A 13 -19.37 -36.06 24.47
C ILE A 13 -18.77 -37.44 24.12
N LYS A 14 -19.37 -38.56 24.56
CA LYS A 14 -18.92 -39.91 24.16
C LYS A 14 -19.28 -40.30 22.72
N ASN A 15 -20.14 -39.53 22.03
CA ASN A 15 -20.48 -39.82 20.64
C ASN A 15 -19.34 -39.35 19.72
N PHE A 16 -18.62 -40.30 19.13
CA PHE A 16 -17.47 -40.06 18.25
C PHE A 16 -17.81 -39.09 17.10
N TYR A 17 -19.02 -39.19 16.53
CA TYR A 17 -19.48 -38.31 15.46
C TYR A 17 -19.69 -36.86 15.93
N PHE A 18 -20.10 -36.66 17.20
CA PHE A 18 -20.24 -35.32 17.78
C PHE A 18 -18.87 -34.66 18.01
N LEU A 19 -17.90 -35.41 18.55
CA LEU A 19 -16.53 -34.91 18.76
C LEU A 19 -15.84 -34.55 17.43
N ILE A 20 -16.02 -35.36 16.39
CA ILE A 20 -15.51 -35.06 15.06
C ILE A 20 -16.21 -33.83 14.48
N GLY A 21 -17.54 -33.74 14.60
CA GLY A 21 -18.29 -32.57 14.12
C GLY A 21 -17.85 -31.28 14.80
N VAL A 22 -17.68 -31.30 16.13
CA VAL A 22 -17.19 -30.14 16.89
C VAL A 22 -15.75 -29.81 16.51
N SER A 23 -14.87 -30.81 16.39
CA SER A 23 -13.48 -30.56 15.96
C SER A 23 -13.41 -30.01 14.55
N PHE A 24 -14.29 -30.46 13.64
CA PHE A 24 -14.40 -29.95 12.28
C PHE A 24 -14.92 -28.50 12.27
N LEU A 25 -15.90 -28.17 13.11
CA LEU A 25 -16.39 -26.79 13.24
C LEU A 25 -15.32 -25.87 13.83
N VAL A 26 -14.60 -26.31 14.87
CA VAL A 26 -13.46 -25.57 15.41
C VAL A 26 -12.38 -25.41 14.35
N TRP A 27 -12.10 -26.45 13.55
CA TRP A 27 -11.16 -26.36 12.45
C TRP A 27 -11.61 -25.34 11.39
N MET A 28 -12.89 -25.36 11.00
CA MET A 28 -13.42 -24.37 10.06
C MET A 28 -13.44 -22.94 10.61
N ILE A 29 -13.57 -22.75 11.93
CA ILE A 29 -13.59 -21.39 12.51
C ILE A 29 -12.17 -20.84 12.70
N PHE A 30 -11.22 -21.67 13.13
CA PHE A 30 -9.88 -21.22 13.50
C PHE A 30 -8.83 -21.39 12.41
N PHE A 31 -8.97 -22.39 11.53
CA PHE A 31 -7.97 -22.73 10.51
C PHE A 31 -8.46 -22.51 9.07
N ASP A 32 -9.76 -22.30 8.84
CA ASP A 32 -10.26 -21.98 7.50
C ASP A 32 -9.79 -20.58 7.04
N SER A 33 -9.73 -20.43 5.72
CA SER A 33 -9.07 -19.34 5.00
C SER A 33 -9.63 -17.94 5.26
N ASN A 34 -10.76 -17.83 5.98
CA ASN A 34 -11.34 -16.57 6.46
C ASN A 34 -10.65 -16.03 7.73
N SER A 35 -9.35 -16.27 7.88
CA SER A 35 -8.61 -15.73 9.00
C SER A 35 -8.66 -14.19 8.95
N LEU A 36 -8.99 -13.56 10.08
CA LEU A 36 -8.90 -12.11 10.26
C LEU A 36 -7.51 -11.56 9.90
N THR A 37 -6.48 -12.42 9.96
CA THR A 37 -5.12 -12.12 9.52
C THR A 37 -5.03 -11.85 8.02
N ASN A 38 -5.76 -12.60 7.20
CA ASN A 38 -5.78 -12.38 5.75
C ASN A 38 -6.49 -11.08 5.39
N GLN A 39 -7.61 -10.78 6.05
CA GLN A 39 -8.32 -9.51 5.86
C GLN A 39 -7.45 -8.32 6.26
N ARG A 40 -6.79 -8.37 7.41
CA ARG A 40 -5.85 -7.32 7.84
C ARG A 40 -4.67 -7.11 6.88
N LYS A 41 -4.16 -8.18 6.26
CA LYS A 41 -3.11 -8.05 5.24
C LYS A 41 -3.64 -7.36 3.99
N LEU A 42 -4.85 -7.71 3.57
CA LEU A 42 -5.49 -7.09 2.42
C LEU A 42 -5.75 -5.60 2.67
N ASP A 43 -6.27 -5.24 3.85
CA ASP A 43 -6.51 -3.85 4.23
C ASP A 43 -5.21 -3.03 4.20
N LYS A 44 -4.11 -3.60 4.73
CA LYS A 44 -2.78 -2.96 4.66
C LYS A 44 -2.31 -2.76 3.22
N SER A 45 -2.49 -3.76 2.36
CA SER A 45 -2.13 -3.62 0.95
C SER A 45 -2.97 -2.56 0.24
N ILE A 46 -4.24 -2.39 0.63
CA ILE A 46 -5.08 -1.30 0.11
C ILE A 46 -4.53 0.05 0.55
N GLU A 47 -4.23 0.23 1.84
CA GLU A 47 -3.65 1.48 2.36
C GLU A 47 -2.30 1.82 1.68
N GLU A 48 -1.43 0.84 1.48
CA GLU A 48 -0.16 1.01 0.78
C GLU A 48 -0.37 1.46 -0.67
N LEU A 49 -1.28 0.82 -1.40
CA LEU A 49 -1.59 1.18 -2.79
C LEU A 49 -2.23 2.56 -2.90
N GLU A 50 -3.09 2.95 -1.96
CA GLU A 50 -3.69 4.28 -1.92
C GLU A 50 -2.64 5.35 -1.64
N SER A 51 -1.71 5.10 -0.71
CA SER A 51 -0.60 6.01 -0.42
C SER A 51 0.32 6.17 -1.63
N GLU A 52 0.66 5.07 -2.32
CA GLU A 52 1.49 5.11 -3.51
C GLU A 52 0.81 5.89 -4.64
N LYS A 53 -0.49 5.66 -4.84
CA LYS A 53 -1.29 6.43 -5.80
C LYS A 53 -1.28 7.93 -5.48
N ALA A 54 -1.49 8.30 -4.22
CA ALA A 54 -1.49 9.70 -3.79
C ALA A 54 -0.13 10.37 -4.03
N PHE A 55 0.97 9.67 -3.73
CA PHE A 55 2.33 10.15 -3.99
C PHE A 55 2.56 10.46 -5.48
N TYR A 56 2.22 9.54 -6.37
CA TYR A 56 2.39 9.78 -7.82
C TYR A 56 1.46 10.87 -8.34
N GLN A 57 0.22 10.94 -7.86
CA GLN A 57 -0.70 12.02 -8.24
C GLN A 57 -0.16 13.40 -7.87
N GLN A 58 0.41 13.54 -6.67
CA GLN A 58 1.05 14.77 -6.24
C GLN A 58 2.26 15.12 -7.10
N GLY A 59 3.12 14.14 -7.42
CA GLY A 59 4.26 14.34 -8.31
C GLY A 59 3.86 14.77 -9.73
N ILE A 60 2.76 14.21 -10.26
CA ILE A 60 2.20 14.61 -11.56
C ILE A 60 1.68 16.05 -11.52
N GLU A 61 0.99 16.45 -10.46
CA GLU A 61 0.53 17.83 -10.28
C GLU A 61 1.69 18.82 -10.23
N GLU A 62 2.73 18.51 -9.47
CA GLU A 62 3.94 19.33 -9.37
C GLU A 62 4.65 19.43 -10.73
N MET A 63 4.81 18.32 -11.44
CA MET A 63 5.38 18.32 -12.78
C MET A 63 4.57 19.17 -13.75
N HIS A 64 3.23 19.08 -13.73
CA HIS A 64 2.37 19.91 -14.57
C HIS A 64 2.51 21.39 -14.24
N LYS A 65 2.63 21.75 -12.95
CA LYS A 65 2.87 23.12 -12.52
C LYS A 65 4.22 23.62 -13.03
N ASN A 66 5.29 22.84 -12.84
CA ASN A 66 6.64 23.16 -13.32
C ASN A 66 6.66 23.32 -14.85
N LEU A 67 5.98 22.42 -15.58
CA LEU A 67 5.86 22.53 -17.03
C LEU A 67 5.08 23.78 -17.45
N LYS A 68 4.03 24.16 -16.73
CA LYS A 68 3.26 25.36 -17.03
C LYS A 68 4.09 26.63 -16.81
N GLU A 69 4.85 26.68 -15.72
CA GLU A 69 5.80 27.77 -15.45
C GLU A 69 6.87 27.83 -16.55
N LEU A 70 7.45 26.68 -16.92
CA LEU A 70 8.47 26.59 -17.96
C LEU A 70 7.96 26.99 -19.36
N ASN A 71 6.72 26.66 -19.70
CA ASN A 71 6.12 26.99 -21.00
C ASN A 71 5.52 28.41 -21.05
N SER A 72 5.43 29.11 -19.91
CA SER A 72 4.79 30.42 -19.86
C SER A 72 5.65 31.55 -20.40
N ASP A 73 6.98 31.45 -20.29
CA ASP A 73 7.93 32.46 -20.78
C ASP A 73 9.16 31.77 -21.44
N PRO A 74 9.46 32.09 -22.71
CA PRO A 74 10.67 31.60 -23.39
C PRO A 74 11.98 31.90 -22.64
N SER A 75 12.03 32.96 -21.84
CA SER A 75 13.20 33.33 -21.05
C SER A 75 13.42 32.41 -19.85
N GLU A 76 12.36 31.99 -19.17
CA GLU A 76 12.41 31.02 -18.06
C GLU A 76 12.79 29.62 -18.58
N LEU A 77 12.30 29.24 -19.76
CA LEU A 77 12.73 28.02 -20.44
C LEU A 77 14.24 28.04 -20.77
N GLU A 78 14.75 29.15 -21.33
CA GLU A 78 16.17 29.31 -21.63
C GLU A 78 17.02 29.26 -20.35
N LYS A 79 16.57 29.92 -19.28
CA LYS A 79 17.25 29.91 -17.97
C LYS A 79 17.32 28.50 -17.38
N PHE A 80 16.20 27.78 -17.33
CA PHE A 80 16.17 26.39 -16.87
C PHE A 80 17.07 25.47 -17.70
N ALA A 81 17.02 25.58 -19.03
CA ALA A 81 17.88 24.77 -19.90
C ALA A 81 19.39 25.04 -19.66
N ARG A 82 19.74 26.30 -19.34
CA ARG A 82 21.12 26.70 -19.04
C ARG A 82 21.57 26.30 -17.63
N GLU A 83 20.72 26.43 -16.62
CA GLU A 83 21.09 26.13 -15.22
C GLU A 83 21.04 24.62 -14.91
N LYS A 84 19.99 23.92 -15.37
CA LYS A 84 19.80 22.50 -15.07
C LYS A 84 20.57 21.58 -16.00
N TYR A 85 20.65 21.94 -17.29
CA TYR A 85 21.21 21.07 -18.33
C TYR A 85 22.43 21.66 -19.05
N LEU A 86 22.90 22.86 -18.66
CA LEU A 86 24.07 23.54 -19.24
C LEU A 86 23.99 23.67 -20.77
N PHE A 87 22.78 23.83 -21.31
CA PHE A 87 22.59 24.03 -22.75
C PHE A 87 23.25 25.34 -23.22
N LYS A 88 23.84 25.29 -24.42
CA LYS A 88 24.55 26.42 -25.04
C LYS A 88 24.10 26.65 -26.48
N LYS A 89 24.10 27.90 -26.93
CA LYS A 89 23.86 28.21 -28.34
C LYS A 89 25.09 27.86 -29.19
N LYS A 90 24.88 27.62 -30.48
CA LYS A 90 25.98 27.30 -31.41
C LYS A 90 26.96 28.49 -31.46
N GLY A 91 28.22 28.26 -31.11
CA GLY A 91 29.27 29.29 -31.05
C GLY A 91 29.47 29.93 -29.67
N GLU A 92 28.68 29.55 -28.67
CA GLU A 92 28.81 30.06 -27.30
C GLU A 92 29.83 29.25 -26.46
N LYS A 93 30.68 29.96 -25.69
CA LYS A 93 31.64 29.35 -24.74
C LYS A 93 31.15 29.58 -23.31
N ILE A 94 30.87 28.48 -22.58
CA ILE A 94 30.45 28.51 -21.18
C ILE A 94 31.69 28.25 -20.29
N TYR A 95 31.86 29.04 -19.23
CA TYR A 95 32.88 28.86 -18.22
C TYR A 95 32.20 28.54 -16.88
N LEU A 96 32.49 27.38 -16.29
CA LEU A 96 32.10 27.07 -14.91
C LEU A 96 33.19 27.63 -13.99
N LEU A 97 32.80 28.51 -13.06
CA LEU A 97 33.69 29.02 -12.02
C LEU A 97 33.43 28.19 -10.76
N GLU A 98 34.40 27.38 -10.36
CA GLU A 98 34.39 26.71 -9.07
C GLU A 98 35.03 27.67 -8.05
N SER A 99 34.26 28.11 -7.05
CA SER A 99 34.81 28.86 -5.91
C SER A 99 35.55 27.89 -5.00
N GLU A 100 36.87 28.06 -4.87
CA GLU A 100 37.70 27.41 -3.85
C GLU A 100 37.25 27.75 -2.42
#